data_AF-A0A951AUD1-F1
#
_entry.id   AF-A0A951AUD1-F1
#
_cell.length_a   1.000
_cell.length_b   1.000
_cell.length_c   1.000
_cell.angle_alpha   90.00
_cell.angle_beta   90.00
_cell.angle_gamma   90.00
#
_symmetry.space_group_name_H-M   'P 1'
#
loop_
_entity.id
_entity.type
_entity.pdbx_description
1 polymer ?
#
loop_
_entity_poly.entity_id
_entity_poly.type
_entity_poly.pdbx_seq_one_letter_code
_entity_poly.pdbx_strand_id
1 'polypeptide(L)'
;MPPWKRRTESSSTSRSRTAGQRTSVTSPTAGYALRDRLTVEETAHLSAQLPMLIRGIYFEGWDPTKVPVKMHRDDFFQRVRQEFPYEIPDGTERLVDVVIEALRRHITEGEWQNVRASLPKDLVAVLP
;
A
#
# COMPACT_ATOMS: atom_id res chain seq x y z
N MET A 1 35.68 13.66 -57.24
CA MET A 1 34.23 13.69 -56.98
C MET A 1 33.99 13.51 -55.48
N PRO A 2 33.06 14.26 -54.87
CA PRO A 2 32.95 14.35 -53.41
C PRO A 2 32.19 13.14 -52.80
N PRO A 3 32.65 12.56 -51.68
CA PRO A 3 32.18 11.26 -51.17
C PRO A 3 30.94 11.29 -50.25
N TRP A 4 30.00 12.24 -50.41
CA TRP A 4 28.89 12.44 -49.45
C TRP A 4 27.65 11.53 -49.65
N LYS A 5 27.76 10.39 -50.35
CA LYS A 5 26.62 9.49 -50.58
C LYS A 5 26.81 8.14 -49.89
N ARG A 6 26.47 8.05 -48.60
CA ARG A 6 25.97 6.81 -47.99
C ARG A 6 24.87 7.11 -46.97
N ARG A 7 23.66 6.68 -47.34
CA ARG A 7 22.51 6.46 -46.48
C ARG A 7 22.63 5.02 -45.96
N THR A 8 22.66 4.85 -44.65
CA THR A 8 22.31 3.62 -43.91
C THR A 8 21.65 4.12 -42.64
N GLU A 9 20.32 4.11 -42.58
CA GLU A 9 19.55 3.05 -41.91
C GLU A 9 19.64 3.11 -40.38
N SER A 10 18.47 3.35 -39.80
CA SER A 10 18.02 2.84 -38.50
C SER A 10 18.95 3.03 -37.30
N SER A 11 18.71 4.12 -36.58
CA SER A 11 18.81 4.10 -35.12
C SER A 11 17.58 4.81 -34.59
N SER A 12 16.51 4.03 -34.44
CA SER A 12 15.33 4.39 -33.67
C SER A 12 15.80 4.78 -32.28
N THR A 13 15.81 6.09 -32.04
CA THR A 13 15.91 6.70 -30.72
C THR A 13 14.77 6.16 -29.86
N SER A 14 15.02 5.05 -29.16
CA SER A 14 14.20 4.61 -28.03
C SER A 14 14.41 5.64 -26.92
N ARG A 15 13.61 6.70 -27.00
CA ARG A 15 13.45 7.67 -25.92
C ARG A 15 12.58 6.97 -24.89
N SER A 16 13.17 6.09 -24.09
CA SER A 16 12.57 5.58 -22.87
C SER A 16 12.36 6.79 -21.95
N ARG A 17 11.16 7.38 -22.04
CA ARG A 17 10.62 8.22 -20.98
C ARG A 17 10.65 7.35 -19.73
N THR A 18 11.60 7.64 -18.86
CA THR A 18 11.52 7.30 -17.44
C THR A 18 10.18 7.86 -16.95
N ALA A 19 9.17 7.00 -16.93
CA ALA A 19 7.92 7.27 -16.25
C ALA A 19 8.30 7.65 -14.81
N GLY A 20 7.76 8.80 -14.39
CA GLY A 20 8.27 9.59 -13.31
C GLY A 20 8.56 8.77 -12.05
N GLN A 21 9.68 9.12 -11.42
CA GLN A 21 9.90 8.91 -10.00
C GLN A 21 8.66 9.43 -9.27
N ARG A 22 7.73 8.53 -8.98
CA ARG A 22 6.64 8.80 -8.06
C ARG A 22 7.30 8.89 -6.70
N THR A 23 7.36 10.12 -6.20
CA THR A 23 7.67 10.50 -4.83
C THR A 23 7.08 9.46 -3.88
N SER A 24 7.91 8.51 -3.44
CA SER A 24 7.52 7.55 -2.43
C SER A 24 7.66 8.28 -1.11
N VAL A 25 6.63 9.07 -0.78
CA VAL A 25 6.42 9.55 0.58
C VAL A 25 6.30 8.31 1.46
N THR A 26 7.25 8.15 2.39
CA THR A 26 7.32 7.06 3.35
C THR A 26 6.02 7.03 4.16
N SER A 27 5.09 6.18 3.74
CA SER A 27 3.73 6.08 4.29
C SER A 27 3.60 4.85 5.19
N PRO A 28 2.75 4.87 6.24
CA PRO A 28 2.60 3.75 7.16
C PRO A 28 1.94 2.55 6.46
N THR A 29 2.80 1.68 5.96
CA THR A 29 2.53 0.74 4.88
C THR A 29 1.48 -0.32 5.20
N ALA A 30 1.45 -0.81 6.44
CA ALA A 30 0.48 -1.81 6.88
C ALA A 30 -0.96 -1.27 6.91
N GLY A 31 -1.14 0.02 7.26
CA GLY A 31 -2.45 0.67 7.24
C GLY A 31 -3.01 0.80 5.83
N TYR A 32 -2.14 1.05 4.84
CA TYR A 32 -2.56 1.16 3.44
C TYR A 32 -2.85 -0.21 2.82
N ALA A 33 -2.08 -1.24 3.18
CA ALA A 33 -2.42 -2.60 2.77
C ALA A 33 -3.77 -3.05 3.37
N LEU A 34 -4.06 -2.65 4.62
CA LEU A 34 -5.33 -2.94 5.28
C LEU A 34 -6.49 -2.22 4.59
N ARG A 35 -6.39 -0.90 4.37
CA ARG A 35 -7.46 -0.10 3.74
C ARG A 35 -7.85 -0.61 2.35
N ASP A 36 -6.88 -1.08 1.57
CA ASP A 36 -7.12 -1.55 0.21
C ASP A 36 -7.83 -2.91 0.17
N ARG A 37 -7.74 -3.68 1.27
CA ARG A 37 -8.45 -4.95 1.41
C ARG A 37 -9.89 -4.77 1.88
N LEU A 38 -10.17 -3.67 2.59
CA LEU A 38 -11.48 -3.31 3.11
C LEU A 38 -12.36 -2.70 2.00
N THR A 39 -13.68 -2.75 2.21
CA THR A 39 -14.63 -1.98 1.39
C THR A 39 -14.51 -0.48 1.66
N VAL A 40 -15.10 0.35 0.79
CA VAL A 40 -15.16 1.81 0.99
C VAL A 40 -15.84 2.16 2.31
N GLU A 41 -16.93 1.47 2.64
CA GLU A 41 -17.72 1.68 3.87
C GLU A 41 -16.90 1.33 5.12
N GLU A 42 -16.30 0.14 5.16
CA GLU A 42 -15.45 -0.29 6.28
C GLU A 42 -14.23 0.62 6.46
N THR A 43 -13.61 1.05 5.36
CA THR A 43 -12.50 2.01 5.40
C THR A 43 -12.94 3.34 5.99
N ALA A 44 -14.12 3.83 5.63
CA ALA A 44 -14.68 5.06 6.17
C ALA A 44 -14.97 4.92 7.68
N HIS A 45 -15.60 3.83 8.11
CA HIS A 45 -15.90 3.57 9.54
C HIS A 45 -14.62 3.46 10.38
N LEU A 46 -13.63 2.69 9.93
CA LEU A 46 -12.35 2.57 10.61
C LEU A 46 -11.66 3.93 10.72
N SER A 47 -11.64 4.71 9.64
CA SER A 47 -10.99 6.03 9.60
C SER A 47 -11.68 7.09 10.47
N ALA A 48 -12.99 6.95 10.72
CA ALA A 48 -13.76 7.89 11.53
C ALA A 48 -13.28 7.94 12.98
N GLN A 49 -12.75 6.82 13.48
CA GLN A 49 -12.19 6.67 14.83
C GLN A 49 -10.73 7.18 14.94
N LEU A 50 -10.04 7.38 13.80
CA LEU A 50 -8.64 7.82 13.80
C LEU A 50 -8.50 9.33 14.08
N PRO A 51 -7.39 9.76 14.72
CA PRO A 51 -7.06 11.18 14.84
C PRO A 51 -7.01 11.88 13.48
N MET A 52 -7.44 13.15 13.43
CA MET A 52 -7.61 13.91 12.17
C MET A 52 -6.36 13.89 11.27
N LEU A 53 -5.17 14.10 11.84
CA LEU A 53 -3.92 14.10 11.08
C LEU A 53 -3.61 12.72 10.47
N ILE A 54 -3.80 11.66 11.26
CA ILE A 54 -3.60 10.28 10.81
C ILE A 54 -4.60 9.93 9.72
N ARG A 55 -5.84 10.42 9.82
CA ARG A 55 -6.86 10.22 8.77
C ARG A 55 -6.42 10.80 7.42
N GLY A 56 -5.81 11.98 7.41
CA GLY A 56 -5.28 12.59 6.18
C GLY A 56 -4.24 11.71 5.50
N ILE A 57 -3.29 11.19 6.28
CA ILE A 57 -2.27 10.23 5.81
C ILE A 57 -2.96 8.94 5.37
N TYR A 58 -3.87 8.40 6.17
CA TYR A 58 -4.57 7.15 5.90
C TYR A 58 -5.35 7.12 4.58
N PHE A 59 -5.79 8.26 4.05
CA PHE A 59 -6.44 8.36 2.74
C PHE A 59 -5.51 8.82 1.61
N GLU A 60 -4.25 9.13 1.90
CA GLU A 60 -3.30 9.61 0.91
C GLU A 60 -3.08 8.56 -0.20
N GLY A 61 -3.28 8.97 -1.45
CA GLY A 61 -3.08 8.13 -2.62
C GLY A 61 -4.07 6.96 -2.77
N TRP A 62 -5.16 6.93 -1.99
CA TRP A 62 -6.17 5.88 -2.06
C TRP A 62 -7.10 6.01 -3.27
N ASP A 63 -7.46 4.88 -3.89
CA ASP A 63 -8.39 4.82 -5.04
C ASP A 63 -9.61 3.95 -4.67
N PRO A 64 -10.75 4.56 -4.29
CA PRO A 64 -11.94 3.84 -3.87
C PRO A 64 -12.61 3.02 -4.98
N THR A 65 -12.24 3.22 -6.24
CA THR A 65 -12.83 2.47 -7.38
C THR A 65 -12.22 1.08 -7.56
N LYS A 66 -11.11 0.80 -6.86
CA LYS A 66 -10.34 -0.46 -7.00
C LYS A 66 -10.46 -1.38 -5.80
N VAL A 67 -11.19 -0.98 -4.77
CA VAL A 67 -11.38 -1.77 -3.55
C VAL A 67 -12.73 -2.51 -3.57
N PRO A 68 -12.85 -3.68 -2.90
CA PRO A 68 -11.81 -4.38 -2.15
C PRO A 68 -10.83 -5.13 -3.07
N VAL A 69 -9.53 -4.95 -2.82
CA VAL A 69 -8.47 -5.70 -3.50
C VAL A 69 -8.33 -7.06 -2.83
N LYS A 70 -8.49 -8.15 -3.59
CA LYS A 70 -8.27 -9.50 -3.07
C LYS A 70 -6.78 -9.71 -2.78
N MET A 71 -6.45 -9.91 -1.51
CA MET A 71 -5.09 -10.19 -1.03
C MET A 71 -5.16 -11.31 0.01
N HIS A 72 -4.25 -12.27 -0.10
CA HIS A 72 -3.97 -13.27 0.93
C HIS A 72 -2.87 -12.78 1.87
N ARG A 73 -2.57 -13.55 2.93
CA ARG A 73 -1.49 -13.26 3.89
C ARG A 73 -0.18 -12.86 3.21
N ASP A 74 0.29 -13.70 2.29
CA ASP A 74 1.62 -13.50 1.68
C ASP A 74 1.64 -12.27 0.77
N ASP A 75 0.57 -12.04 0.01
CA ASP A 75 0.42 -10.83 -0.83
C ASP A 75 0.43 -9.56 0.02
N PHE A 76 -0.25 -9.60 1.17
CA PHE A 76 -0.29 -8.49 2.10
C PHE A 76 1.10 -8.15 2.62
N PHE A 77 1.84 -9.14 3.15
CA PHE A 77 3.20 -8.91 3.65
C PHE A 77 4.18 -8.52 2.54
N GLN A 78 4.04 -9.12 1.35
CA GLN A 78 4.85 -8.76 0.19
C GLN A 78 4.62 -7.30 -0.20
N ARG A 79 3.36 -6.87 -0.24
CA ARG A 79 3.01 -5.48 -0.53
C ARG A 79 3.58 -4.52 0.51
N VAL A 80 3.44 -4.86 1.80
CA VAL A 80 4.04 -4.08 2.89
C VAL A 80 5.55 -4.00 2.74
N ARG A 81 6.21 -5.09 2.35
CA ARG A 81 7.66 -5.11 2.12
C ARG A 81 8.08 -4.27 0.90
N GLN A 82 7.30 -4.27 -0.18
CA GLN A 82 7.58 -3.49 -1.39
C GLN A 82 7.46 -1.99 -1.15
N GLU A 83 6.44 -1.58 -0.40
CA GLU A 83 6.19 -0.18 -0.10
C GLU A 83 7.07 0.34 1.07
N PHE A 84 7.62 -0.55 1.90
CA PHE A 84 8.61 -0.25 2.95
C PHE A 84 9.96 -0.93 2.68
N PRO A 85 10.82 -0.36 1.82
CA PRO A 85 12.08 -1.00 1.41
C PRO A 85 13.21 -0.90 2.44
N TYR A 86 12.95 -0.31 3.61
CA TYR A 86 13.96 -0.16 4.66
C TYR A 86 14.22 -1.48 5.41
N GLU A 87 15.39 -1.59 6.02
CA GLU A 87 15.70 -2.73 6.89
C GLU A 87 14.86 -2.65 8.16
N ILE A 88 14.18 -3.74 8.50
CA ILE A 88 13.37 -3.85 9.70
C ILE A 88 14.07 -4.88 10.59
N PRO A 89 14.65 -4.48 11.75
CA PRO A 89 15.42 -5.37 12.61
C PRO A 89 14.66 -6.64 13.03
N ASP A 90 13.33 -6.51 13.19
CA ASP A 90 12.44 -7.59 13.62
C ASP A 90 11.53 -8.13 12.48
N GLY A 91 11.80 -7.75 11.24
CA GLY A 91 11.03 -8.18 10.06
C GLY A 91 9.68 -7.47 9.85
N THR A 92 9.09 -7.70 8.68
CA THR A 92 7.84 -7.05 8.24
C THR A 92 6.64 -7.39 9.12
N GLU A 93 6.59 -8.61 9.68
CA GLU A 93 5.50 -9.03 10.56
C GLU A 93 5.43 -8.15 11.81
N ARG A 94 6.58 -7.90 12.45
CA ARG A 94 6.64 -7.03 13.62
C ARG A 94 6.22 -5.60 13.31
N LEU A 95 6.58 -5.08 12.13
CA LEU A 95 6.13 -3.76 11.68
C LEU A 95 4.61 -3.71 11.56
N VAL A 96 4.00 -4.72 10.92
CA VAL A 96 2.54 -4.82 10.77
C VAL A 96 1.87 -4.87 12.15
N ASP A 97 2.35 -5.71 13.06
CA ASP A 97 1.82 -5.80 14.42
C ASP A 97 1.81 -4.45 15.13
N VAL A 98 2.94 -3.74 15.10
CA VAL A 98 3.09 -2.45 15.78
C VAL A 98 2.14 -1.40 15.19
N VAL A 99 2.01 -1.36 13.86
CA VAL A 99 1.12 -0.40 13.19
C VAL A 99 -0.35 -0.73 13.47
N ILE A 100 -0.75 -2.00 13.38
CA ILE A 100 -2.12 -2.43 13.65
C ILE A 100 -2.48 -2.18 15.11
N GLU A 101 -1.60 -2.52 16.06
CA GLU A 101 -1.80 -2.21 17.48
C GLU A 101 -1.93 -0.70 17.73
N ALA A 102 -1.13 0.11 17.04
CA ALA A 102 -1.24 1.57 17.14
C ALA A 102 -2.61 2.06 16.63
N LEU A 103 -3.13 1.52 15.53
CA LEU A 103 -4.49 1.81 15.05
C LEU A 103 -5.55 1.31 16.03
N ARG A 104 -5.37 0.10 16.59
CA ARG A 104 -6.30 -0.53 17.53
C ARG A 104 -6.58 0.32 18.76
N ARG A 105 -5.58 1.06 19.24
CA ARG A 105 -5.72 2.00 20.39
C ARG A 105 -6.68 3.16 20.13
N HIS A 106 -7.00 3.45 18.88
CA HIS A 106 -7.89 4.55 18.50
C HIS A 106 -9.28 4.10 18.11
N ILE A 107 -9.52 2.80 17.91
CA ILE A 107 -10.80 2.27 17.45
C ILE A 107 -11.49 1.50 18.56
N THR A 108 -12.82 1.45 18.52
CA THR A 108 -13.60 0.67 19.48
C THR A 108 -13.45 -0.82 19.22
N GLU A 109 -13.64 -1.64 20.25
CA GLU A 109 -13.60 -3.10 20.10
C GLU A 109 -14.62 -3.59 19.06
N GLY A 110 -15.84 -3.03 19.04
CA GLY A 110 -16.85 -3.39 18.06
C GLY A 110 -16.43 -3.09 16.61
N GLU A 111 -15.78 -1.94 16.39
CA GLU A 111 -15.26 -1.59 15.07
C GLU A 111 -14.12 -2.52 14.65
N TRP A 112 -13.24 -2.88 15.59
CA TRP A 112 -12.18 -3.85 15.33
C TRP A 112 -12.73 -5.22 14.93
N GLN A 113 -13.78 -5.69 15.60
CA GLN A 113 -14.43 -6.96 15.25
C GLN A 113 -15.08 -6.91 13.87
N ASN A 114 -15.68 -5.78 13.48
CA ASN A 114 -16.22 -5.57 12.13
C ASN A 114 -15.11 -5.67 11.07
N VAL A 115 -13.97 -5.00 11.31
CA VAL A 115 -12.79 -5.08 10.43
C VAL A 115 -12.25 -6.50 10.34
N ARG A 116 -12.14 -7.24 11.46
CA ARG A 116 -11.70 -8.65 11.41
C ARG A 116 -12.67 -9.53 10.64
N ALA A 117 -13.98 -9.28 10.75
CA ALA A 117 -14.99 -10.06 10.06
C ALA A 117 -14.97 -9.88 8.53
N SER A 118 -14.48 -8.74 8.04
CA SER A 118 -14.37 -8.48 6.59
C SER A 118 -13.08 -9.02 5.95
N LEU A 119 -12.11 -9.42 6.79
CA LEU A 119 -10.84 -9.96 6.35
C LEU A 119 -10.88 -11.49 6.15
N PRO A 120 -10.10 -12.02 5.19
CA PRO A 120 -9.82 -13.46 5.08
C PRO A 120 -9.27 -14.06 6.37
N LYS A 121 -9.60 -15.33 6.64
CA LYS A 121 -9.16 -16.04 7.86
C LYS A 121 -7.64 -16.09 8.02
N ASP A 122 -6.91 -16.21 6.92
CA ASP A 122 -5.44 -16.21 6.89
C ASP A 122 -4.84 -14.86 7.28
N LEU A 123 -5.51 -13.76 6.95
CA LEU A 123 -5.12 -12.42 7.40
C LEU A 123 -5.52 -12.18 8.87
N VAL A 124 -6.71 -12.60 9.28
CA VAL A 124 -7.16 -12.46 10.68
C VAL A 124 -6.22 -13.22 11.65
N ALA A 125 -5.61 -14.31 11.21
CA ALA A 125 -4.69 -15.11 12.00
C ALA A 125 -3.34 -14.44 12.29
N VAL A 126 -3.00 -13.37 11.58
CA VAL A 126 -1.73 -12.65 11.72
C VAL A 126 -1.86 -11.25 12.28
N LEU A 127 -3.10 -10.79 12.42
CA LEU A 127 -3.38 -9.51 13.06
C LEU A 127 -3.51 -9.74 14.57
N PRO A 128 -3.02 -8.79 15.38
CA PRO A 128 -3.08 -8.87 16.83
C PRO A 128 -4.51 -8.91 17.42
#